data_AF-A0A8J5IDQ5-F1
#
_entry.id   AF-A0A8J5IDQ5-F1
#
_cell.length_a   1.000
_cell.length_b   1.000
_cell.length_c   1.000
_cell.angle_alpha   90.00
_cell.angle_beta   90.00
_cell.angle_gamma   90.00
#
_symmetry.space_group_name_H-M   'P 1'
#
loop_
_entity.id
_entity.type
_entity.pdbx_description
1 polymer ?
#
loop_
_entity_poly.entity_id
_entity_poly.type
_entity_poly.pdbx_seq_one_letter_code
_entity_poly.pdbx_strand_id
1 'polypeptide(L)'
;MSSSLLLLLSLFFPSSLSAAVTAQSSASPSNSSTVYDILQEYNLPPGILPDTVKSFSVTSNGYFVIDLYGECYVDFEYVVYYAPRVFGFLGYDSISNLEGIQIRREATSDMVDIYASVVFQAVESEGNYLRIQDDTLTGTAASVDNSTKWNLRNLVRIGENLLEKPASRVNLETGQSVPMVDGEGGTMSNKERLIKFAKTLSDERKLRQENLVSSA
;
A
#
# COMPACT_ATOMS: atom_id res chain seq x y z
N MET A 1 37.31 -4.78 43.28
CA MET A 1 36.34 -4.26 44.27
C MET A 1 34.95 -4.56 43.69
N SER A 2 34.45 -5.80 43.80
CA SER A 2 33.59 -6.28 44.90
C SER A 2 32.58 -5.25 45.37
N SER A 3 31.31 -5.38 44.95
CA SER A 3 30.23 -5.65 45.91
C SER A 3 28.91 -5.95 45.20
N SER A 4 28.45 -7.18 45.37
CA SER A 4 27.05 -7.57 45.30
C SER A 4 26.25 -6.89 46.41
N LEU A 5 24.98 -6.53 46.17
CA LEU A 5 24.01 -6.38 47.26
C LEU A 5 22.61 -6.83 46.81
N LEU A 6 22.20 -7.97 47.35
CA LEU A 6 20.83 -8.46 47.44
C LEU A 6 20.12 -7.74 48.61
N LEU A 7 18.85 -7.35 48.43
CA LEU A 7 17.85 -7.10 49.50
C LEU A 7 16.47 -7.01 48.80
N LEU A 8 15.67 -8.08 48.79
CA LEU A 8 14.68 -8.54 49.80
C LEU A 8 13.26 -8.04 49.49
N LEU A 9 12.39 -9.01 49.19
CA LEU A 9 10.93 -8.92 49.13
C LEU A 9 10.34 -8.27 50.39
N SER A 10 9.35 -7.41 50.21
CA SER A 10 8.31 -7.17 51.22
C SER A 10 6.92 -7.32 50.59
N LEU A 11 6.24 -8.37 51.02
CA LEU A 11 4.82 -8.64 50.79
C LEU A 11 4.00 -7.61 51.57
N PHE A 12 3.15 -6.85 50.88
CA PHE A 12 2.09 -6.09 51.51
C PHE A 12 0.73 -6.57 51.00
N PHE A 13 0.11 -7.46 51.77
CA PHE A 13 -1.32 -7.76 51.67
C PHE A 13 -2.09 -6.70 52.48
N PRO A 14 -3.14 -6.12 51.89
CA PRO A 14 -4.35 -5.83 52.65
C PRO A 14 -5.52 -6.61 52.06
N SER A 15 -5.99 -7.55 52.86
CA SER A 15 -7.31 -8.15 52.81
C SER A 15 -8.40 -7.08 52.99
N SER A 16 -9.36 -7.01 52.06
CA SER A 16 -10.69 -6.47 52.33
C SER A 16 -11.76 -7.35 51.68
N LEU A 17 -12.68 -7.75 52.55
CA LEU A 17 -13.83 -8.62 52.35
C LEU A 17 -15.07 -7.75 52.06
N SER A 18 -16.00 -8.29 51.26
CA SER A 18 -17.37 -7.82 50.96
C SER A 18 -17.53 -6.90 49.74
N ALA A 19 -18.55 -7.03 48.88
CA ALA A 19 -19.77 -7.84 48.92
C ALA A 19 -20.11 -8.33 47.51
N ALA A 20 -20.55 -9.59 47.39
CA ALA A 20 -21.18 -10.09 46.17
C ALA A 20 -22.58 -9.49 46.06
N VAL A 21 -22.80 -8.64 45.05
CA VAL A 21 -24.13 -8.32 44.53
C VAL A 21 -24.13 -8.64 43.04
N THR A 22 -25.01 -9.58 42.71
CA THR A 22 -25.40 -10.14 41.41
C THR A 22 -25.10 -9.28 40.18
N ALA A 23 -24.10 -9.71 39.39
CA ALA A 23 -24.05 -9.35 37.98
C ALA A 23 -25.16 -10.13 37.27
N GLN A 24 -26.29 -9.47 37.05
CA GLN A 24 -27.38 -10.03 36.27
C GLN A 24 -26.92 -10.08 34.81
N SER A 25 -26.56 -11.27 34.37
CA SER A 25 -26.37 -11.62 32.97
C SER A 25 -27.70 -11.48 32.26
N SER A 26 -27.96 -10.34 31.64
CA SER A 26 -28.95 -10.23 30.58
C SER A 26 -28.28 -10.49 29.23
N ALA A 27 -27.87 -11.74 29.01
CA ALA A 27 -27.66 -12.23 27.65
C ALA A 27 -29.05 -12.36 27.02
N SER A 28 -29.50 -11.30 26.34
CA SER A 28 -30.61 -11.42 25.40
C SER A 28 -30.11 -12.13 24.14
N PRO A 29 -30.81 -13.15 23.63
CA PRO A 29 -30.52 -13.73 22.33
C PRO A 29 -31.14 -12.82 21.27
N SER A 30 -30.42 -11.76 20.88
CA SER A 30 -30.71 -11.09 19.61
C SER A 30 -29.91 -11.81 18.55
N ASN A 31 -30.57 -12.40 17.56
CA ASN A 31 -29.99 -12.97 16.34
C ASN A 31 -28.79 -12.11 15.89
N SER A 32 -27.57 -12.55 16.20
CA SER A 32 -26.39 -11.71 16.10
C SER A 32 -25.89 -11.76 14.67
N SER A 33 -26.51 -10.98 13.78
CA SER A 33 -25.95 -10.72 12.46
C SER A 33 -24.55 -10.14 12.66
N THR A 34 -23.54 -10.88 12.27
CA THR A 34 -22.17 -10.38 12.19
C THR A 34 -22.10 -9.34 11.07
N VAL A 35 -21.07 -8.49 11.08
CA VAL A 35 -20.85 -7.55 9.96
C VAL A 35 -20.73 -8.30 8.62
N TYR A 36 -20.23 -9.54 8.66
CA TYR A 36 -20.11 -10.43 7.51
C TYR A 36 -21.45 -10.88 6.94
N ASP A 37 -22.45 -11.10 7.80
CA ASP A 37 -23.80 -11.46 7.36
C ASP A 37 -24.47 -10.30 6.62
N ILE A 38 -24.22 -9.06 7.07
CA ILE A 38 -24.71 -7.86 6.39
C ILE A 38 -24.01 -7.66 5.05
N LEU A 39 -22.69 -7.87 4.97
CA LEU A 39 -21.99 -7.81 3.68
C LEU A 39 -22.61 -8.79 2.66
N GLN A 40 -22.93 -10.00 3.10
CA GLN A 40 -23.56 -11.00 2.25
C GLN A 40 -24.97 -10.60 1.80
N GLU A 41 -25.75 -9.88 2.61
CA GLU A 41 -27.05 -9.31 2.22
C GLU A 41 -26.93 -8.37 1.01
N TYR A 42 -25.82 -7.64 0.91
CA TYR A 42 -25.50 -6.77 -0.22
C TYR A 42 -24.73 -7.49 -1.35
N ASN A 43 -24.64 -8.82 -1.30
CA ASN A 43 -23.90 -9.68 -2.22
C ASN A 43 -22.38 -9.36 -2.28
N LEU A 44 -21.83 -8.92 -1.14
CA LEU A 44 -20.41 -8.65 -0.98
C LEU A 44 -19.69 -9.85 -0.30
N PRO A 45 -18.44 -10.14 -0.68
CA PRO A 45 -17.69 -11.23 -0.07
C PRO A 45 -17.38 -10.93 1.40
N PRO A 46 -17.51 -11.91 2.31
CA PRO A 46 -17.29 -11.69 3.74
C PRO A 46 -15.84 -11.38 4.10
N GLY A 47 -14.87 -11.70 3.24
CA GLY A 47 -13.43 -11.51 3.49
C GLY A 47 -12.90 -10.08 3.34
N ILE A 48 -13.77 -9.08 3.12
CA ILE A 48 -13.36 -7.67 2.94
C ILE A 48 -12.91 -7.02 4.26
N LEU A 49 -13.33 -7.53 5.42
CA LEU A 49 -13.05 -6.93 6.73
C LEU A 49 -12.23 -7.88 7.60
N PRO A 50 -11.31 -7.36 8.45
CA PRO A 50 -10.56 -8.17 9.41
C PRO A 50 -11.49 -8.73 10.49
N ASP A 51 -11.05 -9.77 11.19
CA ASP A 51 -11.75 -10.37 12.34
C ASP A 51 -11.71 -9.51 13.61
N THR A 52 -10.93 -8.44 13.61
CA THR A 52 -10.72 -7.50 14.73
C THR A 52 -11.84 -6.46 14.91
N VAL A 53 -13.04 -6.74 14.37
CA VAL A 53 -14.21 -5.85 14.49
C VAL A 53 -14.72 -5.83 15.93
N LYS A 54 -14.73 -4.64 16.53
CA LYS A 54 -15.23 -4.40 17.89
C LYS A 54 -16.73 -4.10 17.88
N SER A 55 -17.16 -3.26 16.95
CA SER A 55 -18.56 -2.89 16.77
C SER A 55 -18.80 -2.38 15.37
N PHE A 56 -20.04 -2.50 14.90
CA PHE A 56 -20.44 -1.94 13.62
C PHE A 56 -21.83 -1.30 13.76
N SER A 57 -22.12 -0.34 12.89
CA SER A 57 -23.46 0.21 12.71
C SER A 57 -23.73 0.42 11.23
N VAL A 58 -24.96 0.14 10.81
CA VAL A 58 -25.43 0.35 9.43
C VAL A 58 -26.75 1.10 9.52
N THR A 59 -26.85 2.21 8.79
CA THR A 59 -28.05 3.04 8.72
C THR A 59 -28.91 2.60 7.53
N SER A 60 -30.20 2.91 7.55
CA SER A 60 -31.16 2.54 6.49
C SER A 60 -30.81 3.05 5.08
N ASN A 61 -29.94 4.07 4.97
CA ASN A 61 -29.41 4.58 3.70
C ASN A 61 -28.16 3.84 3.21
N GLY A 62 -27.76 2.74 3.86
CA GLY A 62 -26.56 1.96 3.54
C GLY A 62 -25.26 2.54 4.10
N TYR A 63 -25.29 3.68 4.80
CA TYR A 63 -24.09 4.21 5.46
C TYR A 63 -23.67 3.28 6.60
N PHE A 64 -22.42 2.84 6.60
CA PHE A 64 -21.86 1.99 7.64
C PHE A 64 -20.64 2.61 8.32
N VAL A 65 -20.49 2.28 9.60
CA VAL A 65 -19.30 2.58 10.40
C VAL A 65 -18.91 1.32 11.15
N ILE A 66 -17.63 0.97 11.08
CA ILE A 66 -17.02 -0.15 11.77
C ILE A 66 -15.90 0.40 12.64
N ASP A 67 -15.94 0.06 13.91
CA ASP A 67 -14.87 0.33 14.86
C ASP A 67 -14.11 -0.98 15.09
N LEU A 68 -12.79 -0.94 14.90
CA LEU A 68 -11.87 -2.04 15.18
C LEU A 68 -11.28 -1.89 16.59
N TYR A 69 -10.73 -2.96 17.15
CA TYR A 69 -10.00 -2.88 18.42
C TYR A 69 -8.74 -2.01 18.34
N GLY A 70 -8.16 -1.86 17.14
CA GLY A 70 -7.02 -1.02 16.84
C GLY A 70 -6.77 -1.02 15.34
N GLU A 71 -5.73 -0.30 14.90
CA GLU A 71 -5.27 -0.43 13.53
C GLU A 71 -4.75 -1.86 13.27
N CYS A 72 -4.95 -2.36 12.06
CA CYS A 72 -4.45 -3.69 11.69
C CYS A 72 -3.89 -3.73 10.27
N TYR A 73 -2.98 -4.67 10.05
CA TYR A 73 -2.36 -4.94 8.77
C TYR A 73 -2.66 -6.39 8.42
N VAL A 74 -3.32 -6.61 7.28
CA VAL A 74 -3.63 -7.95 6.77
C VAL A 74 -2.78 -8.21 5.54
N ASP A 75 -2.05 -9.32 5.58
CA ASP A 75 -1.18 -9.74 4.49
C ASP A 75 -1.94 -10.65 3.52
N PHE A 76 -2.14 -10.16 2.29
CA PHE A 76 -2.71 -10.92 1.16
C PHE A 76 -1.64 -11.06 0.06
N GLU A 77 -1.96 -10.79 -1.22
CA GLU A 77 -0.96 -10.53 -2.26
C GLU A 77 -0.25 -9.17 -2.03
N TYR A 78 -0.90 -8.27 -1.28
CA TYR A 78 -0.38 -6.98 -0.85
C TYR A 78 -0.80 -6.75 0.61
N VAL A 79 -0.06 -5.89 1.32
CA VAL A 79 -0.40 -5.51 2.69
C VAL A 79 -1.56 -4.52 2.67
N VAL A 80 -2.67 -4.87 3.34
CA VAL A 80 -3.84 -4.00 3.49
C VAL A 80 -3.85 -3.43 4.91
N TYR A 81 -3.78 -2.11 5.01
CA TYR A 81 -3.93 -1.36 6.25
C TYR A 81 -5.40 -1.05 6.52
N TYR A 82 -5.84 -1.27 7.75
CA TYR A 82 -7.14 -0.83 8.26
C TYR A 82 -6.92 0.14 9.42
N ALA A 83 -7.52 1.32 9.31
CA ALA A 83 -7.60 2.29 10.38
C ALA A 83 -8.53 1.80 11.51
N PRO A 84 -8.39 2.32 12.74
CA PRO A 84 -9.26 1.94 13.86
C PRO A 84 -10.76 2.18 13.61
N ARG A 85 -11.10 3.06 12.66
CA ARG A 85 -12.46 3.34 12.23
C ARG A 85 -12.53 3.30 10.70
N VAL A 86 -13.42 2.48 10.18
CA VAL A 86 -13.69 2.29 8.74
C VAL A 86 -15.14 2.68 8.47
N PHE A 87 -15.40 3.41 7.38
CA PHE A 87 -16.76 3.81 7.03
C PHE A 87 -16.95 3.98 5.54
N GLY A 88 -18.20 3.95 5.09
CA GLY A 88 -18.57 4.13 3.69
C GLY A 88 -20.06 3.88 3.47
N PHE A 89 -20.43 3.61 2.22
CA PHE A 89 -21.79 3.27 1.83
C PHE A 89 -21.85 1.90 1.18
N LEU A 90 -22.71 1.03 1.69
CA LEU A 90 -23.08 -0.24 1.08
C LEU A 90 -24.12 0.01 -0.01
N GLY A 91 -23.82 -0.50 -1.20
CA GLY A 91 -24.76 -0.68 -2.30
C GLY A 91 -24.80 -2.16 -2.68
N TYR A 92 -25.84 -2.57 -3.41
CA TYR A 92 -25.86 -3.92 -3.96
C TYR A 92 -24.64 -4.11 -4.87
N ASP A 93 -23.86 -5.16 -4.66
CA ASP A 93 -22.58 -5.46 -5.35
C ASP A 93 -21.49 -4.38 -5.25
N SER A 94 -21.62 -3.39 -4.36
CA SER A 94 -20.68 -2.27 -4.33
C SER A 94 -20.47 -1.66 -2.95
N ILE A 95 -19.26 -1.15 -2.72
CA ILE A 95 -18.93 -0.27 -1.60
C ILE A 95 -18.45 1.05 -2.19
N SER A 96 -18.96 2.17 -1.70
CA SER A 96 -18.59 3.50 -2.17
C SER A 96 -18.20 4.42 -1.01
N ASN A 97 -17.40 5.44 -1.32
CA ASN A 97 -16.84 6.39 -0.36
C ASN A 97 -16.22 5.69 0.87
N LEU A 98 -15.47 4.63 0.59
CA LEU A 98 -14.82 3.82 1.61
C LEU A 98 -13.61 4.56 2.15
N GLU A 99 -13.59 4.79 3.46
CA GLU A 99 -12.47 5.38 4.17
C GLU A 99 -11.99 4.46 5.28
N GLY A 100 -10.70 4.54 5.60
CA GLY A 100 -10.07 3.72 6.64
C GLY A 100 -9.50 2.38 6.15
N ILE A 101 -9.50 2.11 4.85
CA ILE A 101 -8.81 0.95 4.25
C ILE A 101 -7.81 1.45 3.21
N GLN A 102 -6.56 0.98 3.28
CA GLN A 102 -5.50 1.38 2.34
C GLN A 102 -4.68 0.16 1.92
N ILE A 103 -4.51 -0.04 0.61
CA ILE A 103 -3.64 -1.10 0.08
C ILE A 103 -2.23 -0.53 -0.07
N ARG A 104 -1.26 -1.04 0.69
CA ARG A 104 0.15 -0.66 0.60
C ARG A 104 0.88 -1.53 -0.42
N ARG A 105 1.17 -0.98 -1.60
CA ARG A 105 1.95 -1.65 -2.67
C ARG A 105 3.42 -1.21 -2.73
N GLU A 106 3.79 -0.16 -2.01
CA GLU A 106 5.11 0.52 -2.09
C GLU A 106 6.27 -0.47 -1.88
N ALA A 107 6.24 -1.26 -0.81
CA ALA A 107 7.30 -2.21 -0.49
C ALA A 107 7.55 -3.26 -1.59
N THR A 108 6.51 -3.66 -2.34
CA THR A 108 6.67 -4.62 -3.45
C THR A 108 7.33 -3.99 -4.67
N SER A 109 6.99 -2.72 -4.95
CA SER A 109 7.57 -1.96 -6.06
C SER A 109 9.07 -1.74 -5.88
N ASP A 110 9.48 -1.37 -4.67
CA ASP A 110 10.87 -1.05 -4.34
C ASP A 110 11.77 -2.30 -4.39
N MET A 111 11.26 -3.45 -3.93
CA MET A 111 11.99 -4.72 -4.01
C MET A 111 12.23 -5.16 -5.46
N VAL A 112 11.25 -4.97 -6.34
CA VAL A 112 11.40 -5.26 -7.77
C VAL A 112 12.44 -4.33 -8.41
N ASP A 113 12.45 -3.05 -8.03
CA ASP A 113 13.42 -2.08 -8.53
C ASP A 113 14.86 -2.41 -8.12
N ILE A 114 15.06 -2.79 -6.86
CA ILE A 114 16.34 -3.30 -6.34
C ILE A 114 16.77 -4.53 -7.11
N TYR A 115 15.89 -5.53 -7.24
CA TYR A 115 16.22 -6.78 -7.91
C TYR A 115 16.62 -6.57 -9.38
N ALA A 116 15.83 -5.80 -10.13
CA ALA A 116 16.14 -5.47 -11.51
C ALA A 116 17.47 -4.70 -11.61
N SER A 117 17.70 -3.72 -10.73
CA SER A 117 18.95 -2.95 -10.71
C SER A 117 20.17 -3.81 -10.45
N VAL A 118 20.09 -4.78 -9.54
CA VAL A 118 21.16 -5.76 -9.28
C VAL A 118 21.47 -6.56 -10.55
N VAL A 119 20.45 -7.08 -11.22
CA VAL A 119 20.63 -7.89 -12.43
C VAL A 119 21.33 -7.08 -13.52
N PHE A 120 20.83 -5.89 -13.84
CA PHE A 120 21.38 -5.06 -14.91
C PHE A 120 22.78 -4.53 -14.60
N GLN A 121 23.09 -4.22 -13.34
CA GLN A 121 24.45 -3.85 -12.92
C GLN A 121 25.42 -5.05 -13.03
N ALA A 122 24.99 -6.24 -12.62
CA ALA A 122 25.82 -7.45 -12.67
C ALA A 122 26.22 -7.86 -14.09
N VAL A 123 25.41 -7.52 -15.10
CA VAL A 123 25.71 -7.75 -16.52
C VAL A 123 26.25 -6.51 -17.24
N GLU A 124 26.74 -5.51 -16.51
CA GLU A 124 27.30 -4.26 -17.04
C GLU A 124 26.36 -3.54 -18.02
N SER A 125 25.06 -3.68 -17.81
CA SER A 125 23.99 -3.16 -18.69
C SER A 125 23.03 -2.26 -17.92
N GLU A 126 23.52 -1.57 -16.89
CA GLU A 126 22.73 -0.64 -16.07
C GLU A 126 22.03 0.44 -16.90
N GLY A 127 22.57 0.81 -18.05
CA GLY A 127 21.94 1.70 -19.03
C GLY A 127 20.66 1.16 -19.68
N ASN A 128 20.40 -0.14 -19.59
CA ASN A 128 19.29 -0.83 -20.24
C ASN A 128 18.07 -1.03 -19.33
N TYR A 129 18.15 -0.61 -18.07
CA TYR A 129 17.03 -0.58 -17.15
C TYR A 129 16.56 0.87 -16.93
N LEU A 130 15.29 1.13 -17.23
CA LEU A 130 14.66 2.44 -17.04
C LEU A 130 13.46 2.28 -16.11
N ARG A 131 13.55 2.87 -14.92
CA ARG A 131 12.43 3.00 -13.97
C ARG A 131 11.90 4.44 -14.00
N ILE A 132 10.59 4.59 -14.18
CA ILE A 132 9.90 5.88 -14.08
C ILE A 132 8.86 5.75 -12.96
N GLN A 133 9.09 6.45 -11.87
CA GLN A 133 8.28 6.36 -10.66
C GLN A 133 8.27 7.71 -9.95
N ASP A 134 7.18 8.02 -9.25
CA ASP A 134 7.07 9.19 -8.39
C ASP A 134 6.70 8.75 -6.96
N ASP A 135 7.69 8.82 -6.07
CA ASP A 135 7.56 8.42 -4.65
C ASP A 135 7.14 9.58 -3.74
N THR A 136 6.74 10.72 -4.34
CA THR A 136 6.43 11.95 -3.62
C THR A 136 4.93 12.26 -3.57
N LEU A 137 4.10 11.31 -4.05
CA LEU A 137 2.64 11.42 -4.00
C LEU A 137 2.17 11.50 -2.54
N THR A 138 1.28 12.45 -2.26
CA THR A 138 0.70 12.65 -0.93
C THR A 138 -0.78 13.03 -1.03
N GLY A 139 -1.51 12.87 0.07
CA GLY A 139 -2.92 13.24 0.16
C GLY A 139 -3.79 12.51 -0.87
N THR A 140 -4.68 13.26 -1.55
CA THR A 140 -5.60 12.70 -2.55
C THR A 140 -4.90 12.12 -3.78
N ALA A 141 -3.68 12.58 -4.10
CA ALA A 141 -2.90 12.06 -5.21
C ALA A 141 -2.28 10.67 -4.93
N ALA A 142 -2.13 10.30 -3.65
CA ALA A 142 -1.66 8.98 -3.23
C ALA A 142 -2.82 7.96 -3.07
N SER A 143 -4.06 8.42 -3.08
CA SER A 143 -5.24 7.55 -3.02
C SER A 143 -5.42 6.82 -4.35
N VAL A 144 -5.59 5.51 -4.28
CA VAL A 144 -5.76 4.61 -5.43
C VAL A 144 -7.20 4.57 -5.96
N ASP A 145 -8.16 5.08 -5.19
CA ASP A 145 -9.60 5.00 -5.43
C ASP A 145 -10.27 6.37 -5.66
N ASN A 146 -9.54 7.48 -5.49
CA ASN A 146 -10.08 8.82 -5.71
C ASN A 146 -10.11 9.20 -7.20
N SER A 147 -11.24 8.93 -7.85
CA SER A 147 -11.49 9.22 -9.27
C SER A 147 -12.11 10.60 -9.54
N THR A 148 -12.01 11.56 -8.60
CA THR A 148 -12.58 12.89 -8.82
C THR A 148 -11.92 13.58 -10.02
N LYS A 149 -12.69 14.34 -10.81
CA LYS A 149 -12.18 15.04 -12.01
C LYS A 149 -11.02 16.00 -11.69
N TRP A 150 -10.98 16.54 -10.48
CA TRP A 150 -9.85 17.37 -10.03
C TRP A 150 -8.61 16.52 -9.77
N ASN A 151 -8.74 15.40 -9.04
CA ASN A 151 -7.62 14.50 -8.76
C ASN A 151 -7.01 13.93 -10.06
N LEU A 152 -7.86 13.49 -10.99
CA LEU A 152 -7.39 12.97 -12.29
C LEU A 152 -6.60 14.01 -13.09
N ARG A 153 -7.05 15.29 -13.12
CA ARG A 153 -6.29 16.36 -13.77
C ARG A 153 -4.98 16.68 -13.05
N ASN A 154 -4.98 16.59 -11.72
CA ASN A 154 -3.78 16.76 -10.93
C ASN A 154 -2.76 15.63 -11.20
N LEU A 155 -3.21 14.38 -11.32
CA LEU A 155 -2.36 13.23 -11.67
C LEU A 155 -1.75 13.36 -13.08
N VAL A 156 -2.51 13.86 -14.07
CA VAL A 156 -1.96 14.17 -15.40
C VAL A 156 -0.81 15.18 -15.30
N ARG A 157 -1.02 16.28 -14.58
CA ARG A 157 0.01 17.31 -14.36
C ARG A 157 1.24 16.74 -13.64
N ILE A 158 1.04 15.86 -12.66
CA ILE A 158 2.16 15.19 -11.97
C ILE A 158 2.95 14.33 -12.95
N GLY A 159 2.27 13.55 -13.80
CA GLY A 159 2.90 12.76 -14.85
C GLY A 159 3.69 13.61 -15.85
N GLU A 160 3.14 14.74 -16.31
CA GLU A 160 3.83 15.69 -17.19
C GLU A 160 5.09 16.26 -16.53
N ASN A 161 5.01 16.63 -15.25
CA ASN A 161 6.17 17.11 -14.49
C ASN A 161 7.22 16.01 -14.27
N LEU A 162 6.79 14.76 -14.06
CA LEU A 162 7.67 13.61 -13.88
C LEU A 162 8.54 13.38 -15.12
N LEU A 163 8.01 13.62 -16.32
CA LEU A 163 8.77 13.52 -17.58
C LEU A 163 9.98 14.47 -17.62
N GLU A 164 9.85 15.66 -17.03
CA GLU A 164 10.91 16.67 -17.02
C GLU A 164 11.91 16.47 -15.86
N LYS A 165 11.59 15.64 -14.85
CA LYS A 165 12.54 15.28 -13.78
C LYS A 165 13.69 14.43 -14.33
N PRO A 166 14.89 14.51 -13.72
CA PRO A 166 15.98 13.57 -14.01
C PRO A 166 15.51 12.13 -13.81
N ALA A 167 15.89 11.25 -14.73
CA ALA A 167 15.70 9.83 -14.50
C ALA A 167 16.57 9.36 -13.33
N SER A 168 16.04 8.44 -12.54
CA SER A 168 16.69 7.95 -11.34
C SER A 168 16.96 6.45 -11.41
N ARG A 169 17.80 5.99 -10.47
CA ARG A 169 18.07 4.59 -10.18
C ARG A 169 18.17 4.42 -8.67
N VAL A 170 17.95 3.21 -8.18
CA VAL A 170 18.19 2.90 -6.77
C VAL A 170 19.70 2.79 -6.49
N ASN A 171 20.14 3.41 -5.40
CA ASN A 171 21.43 3.14 -4.79
C ASN A 171 21.32 1.83 -4.00
N LEU A 172 22.05 0.79 -4.40
CA LEU A 172 21.96 -0.54 -3.78
C LEU A 172 22.46 -0.61 -2.33
N GLU A 173 23.28 0.36 -1.89
CA GLU A 173 23.77 0.43 -0.51
C GLU A 173 22.75 1.09 0.41
N THR A 174 22.11 2.19 -0.04
CA THR A 174 21.20 2.98 0.79
C THR A 174 19.72 2.67 0.55
N GLY A 175 19.38 1.98 -0.54
CA GLY A 175 18.01 1.79 -1.01
C GLY A 175 17.35 3.07 -1.53
N GLN A 176 18.08 4.19 -1.63
CA GLN A 176 17.50 5.48 -2.01
C GLN A 176 17.54 5.72 -3.52
N SER A 177 16.51 6.37 -4.04
CA SER A 177 16.45 6.85 -5.42
C SER A 177 17.44 8.00 -5.64
N VAL A 178 18.37 7.83 -6.58
CA VAL A 178 19.39 8.83 -6.94
C VAL A 178 19.35 9.12 -8.44
N PRO A 179 19.70 10.35 -8.89
CA PRO A 179 19.77 10.66 -10.30
C PRO A 179 20.72 9.73 -11.06
N MET A 180 20.30 9.28 -12.23
CA MET A 180 21.11 8.45 -13.10
C MET A 180 22.03 9.33 -13.94
N VAL A 181 23.31 9.32 -13.57
CA VAL A 181 24.38 9.99 -14.31
C VAL A 181 24.86 9.15 -15.50
N ASP A 182 25.26 9.81 -16.58
CA ASP A 182 25.98 9.17 -17.68
C ASP A 182 27.50 9.13 -17.40
N GLY A 183 28.25 8.54 -18.33
CA GLY A 183 29.71 8.42 -18.23
C GLY A 183 30.48 9.75 -18.25
N GLU A 184 29.81 10.86 -18.59
CA GLU A 184 30.37 12.22 -18.60
C GLU A 184 29.92 13.03 -17.37
N GLY A 185 29.14 12.43 -16.47
CA GLY A 185 28.58 13.08 -15.29
C GLY A 185 27.34 13.94 -15.57
N GLY A 186 26.80 13.88 -16.78
CA GLY A 186 25.53 14.50 -17.16
C GLY A 186 24.33 13.71 -16.63
N THR A 187 23.16 14.36 -16.56
CA THR A 187 21.88 13.68 -16.26
C THR A 187 20.92 13.89 -17.41
N MET A 188 20.07 12.90 -17.67
CA MET A 188 19.00 12.98 -18.66
C MET A 188 17.65 12.94 -17.94
N SER A 189 16.69 13.70 -18.43
CA SER A 189 15.30 13.65 -17.99
C SER A 189 14.65 12.31 -18.34
N ASN A 190 13.55 11.97 -17.64
CA ASN A 190 12.73 10.80 -17.98
C ASN A 190 12.25 10.85 -19.44
N LYS A 191 11.87 12.03 -19.93
CA LYS A 191 11.46 12.29 -21.31
C LYS A 191 12.54 11.93 -22.32
N GLU A 192 13.77 12.40 -22.11
CA GLU A 192 14.89 12.12 -23.03
C GLU A 192 15.24 10.62 -23.05
N ARG A 193 15.20 9.97 -21.88
CA ARG A 193 15.41 8.51 -21.80
C ARG A 193 14.30 7.72 -22.48
N LEU A 194 13.04 8.13 -22.36
CA LEU A 194 11.92 7.53 -23.10
C LEU A 194 12.07 7.69 -24.61
N ILE A 195 12.51 8.86 -25.08
CA ILE A 195 12.79 9.08 -26.52
C ILE A 195 13.90 8.14 -27.00
N LYS A 196 14.99 8.02 -26.23
CA LYS A 196 16.09 7.09 -26.53
C LYS A 196 15.60 5.64 -26.56
N PHE A 197 14.81 5.24 -25.57
CA PHE A 197 14.26 3.89 -25.47
C PHE A 197 13.32 3.58 -26.65
N ALA A 198 12.42 4.51 -27.00
CA ALA A 198 11.53 4.38 -28.15
C ALA A 198 12.31 4.24 -29.48
N LYS A 199 13.43 4.96 -29.62
CA LYS A 199 14.33 4.80 -30.77
C LYS A 199 14.93 3.40 -30.82
N THR A 200 15.47 2.89 -29.71
CA THR A 200 16.00 1.53 -29.63
C THR A 200 14.97 0.47 -30.05
N LEU A 201 13.73 0.60 -29.57
CA LEU A 201 12.64 -0.31 -29.95
C LEU A 201 12.30 -0.24 -31.45
N SER A 202 12.29 0.97 -32.02
CA SER A 202 12.03 1.19 -33.45
C SER A 202 13.12 0.58 -34.33
N ASP A 203 14.38 0.78 -33.97
CA ASP A 203 15.54 0.29 -34.70
C ASP A 203 15.63 -1.25 -34.62
N GLU A 204 15.41 -1.85 -33.44
CA GLU A 204 15.36 -3.31 -33.26
C GLU A 204 14.23 -3.95 -34.08
N ARG A 205 13.05 -3.32 -34.13
CA ARG A 205 11.93 -3.81 -34.95
C ARG A 205 12.31 -3.85 -36.43
N LYS A 206 12.93 -2.79 -36.96
CA LYS A 206 13.36 -2.73 -38.37
C LYS A 206 14.40 -3.79 -38.67
N LEU A 207 15.39 -3.93 -37.81
CA LEU A 207 16.44 -4.95 -37.93
C LEU A 207 15.85 -6.37 -38.03
N ARG A 208 14.88 -6.70 -37.17
CA ARG A 208 14.20 -8.01 -37.23
C ARG A 208 13.41 -8.20 -38.52
N GLN A 209 12.78 -7.16 -39.04
CA GLN A 209 12.03 -7.24 -40.30
C GLN A 209 12.97 -7.44 -41.49
N GLU A 210 14.11 -6.75 -41.52
CA GLU A 210 15.14 -6.93 -42.56
C GLU A 210 15.70 -8.36 -42.53
N ASN A 211 16.00 -8.89 -41.33
CA ASN A 211 16.51 -10.25 -41.17
C ASN A 211 15.52 -11.33 -41.62
N LEU A 212 14.22 -11.09 -41.45
CA LEU A 212 13.19 -12.01 -41.95
C LEU A 212 13.11 -12.01 -43.47
N VAL A 213 13.28 -10.85 -44.11
CA VAL A 213 13.26 -10.73 -45.58
C VAL A 213 14.55 -11.29 -46.20
N SER A 214 15.70 -11.16 -45.52
CA SER A 214 16.97 -11.69 -46.02
C SER A 214 17.16 -13.20 -45.80
N SER A 215 16.33 -13.82 -44.95
CA SER A 215 16.33 -15.25 -44.68
C SER A 215 15.29 -16.04 -45.49
N ALA A 216 14.53 -15.37 -46.36
CA ALA A 216 13.49 -15.93 -47.24
C ALA A 216 13.95 -15.96 -48.70
#